data_AF-A0A1Y1BZB2-F1
#
_entry.id   AF-A0A1Y1BZB2-F1
#
_cell.length_a   1.000
_cell.length_b   1.000
_cell.length_c   1.000
_cell.angle_alpha   90.00
_cell.angle_beta   90.00
_cell.angle_gamma   90.00
#
_symmetry.space_group_name_H-M   'P 1'
#
loop_
_entity.id
_entity.type
_entity.pdbx_description
1 polymer ?
#
loop_
_entity_poly.entity_id
_entity_poly.type
_entity_poly.pdbx_seq_one_letter_code
_entity_poly.pdbx_strand_id
1 'polypeptide(L)' 'MDAVYVSDPPLHTSARVTAGIDQCLALVEADCVAPAALSVARDLGLFMRSPRGQAQFSVGLDI' A
#
# COMPACT_ATOMS: atom_id res chain seq x y z
N MET A 1 9.77 -3.26 -9.83
CA MET A 1 10.34 -2.97 -8.50
C MET A 1 9.32 -3.38 -7.46
N ASP A 2 9.73 -4.17 -6.48
CA ASP A 2 8.87 -4.62 -5.38
C ASP A 2 8.53 -3.43 -4.47
N ALA A 3 7.26 -3.27 -4.07
CA ALA A 3 6.83 -2.18 -3.21
C ALA A 3 6.97 -2.64 -1.76
N VAL A 4 8.02 -2.17 -1.08
CA VAL A 4 8.29 -2.52 0.32
C VAL A 4 7.60 -1.49 1.22
N TYR A 5 6.45 -1.88 1.77
CA TYR A 5 5.80 -1.18 2.88
C TYR A 5 5.33 -2.18 3.93
N VAL A 6 5.27 -1.73 5.18
CA VAL A 6 4.74 -2.51 6.31
C VAL A 6 3.57 -1.72 6.90
N SER A 7 2.45 -2.42 7.10
CA SER A 7 1.27 -1.88 7.76
C SER A 7 1.01 -2.65 9.05
N ASP A 8 1.19 -1.96 10.17
CA ASP A 8 0.94 -2.48 11.53
C ASP A 8 0.19 -1.39 12.32
N PRO A 9 -1.15 -1.32 12.21
CA PRO A 9 -1.94 -0.23 12.76
C PRO A 9 -1.62 0.03 14.24
N PRO A 10 -1.38 1.28 14.66
CA PRO A 10 -1.62 2.52 13.91
C PRO A 10 -0.42 3.00 13.08
N LEU A 11 0.64 2.21 12.98
CA LEU A 11 1.90 2.59 12.34
C LEU A 11 2.00 2.03 10.92
N HIS A 12 2.32 2.93 10.00
CA HIS A 12 2.48 2.62 8.59
C HIS A 12 3.84 3.16 8.14
N THR A 13 4.68 2.29 7.59
CA THR A 13 6.02 2.66 7.13
C THR A 13 6.27 2.18 5.71
N SER A 14 7.01 2.98 4.95
CA SER A 14 7.41 2.68 3.57
C SER A 14 8.88 2.98 3.36
N ALA A 15 9.55 2.17 2.52
CA ALA A 15 10.97 2.33 2.25
C ALA A 15 11.28 3.44 1.22
N ARG A 16 10.28 3.86 0.44
CA ARG A 16 10.41 4.80 -0.69
C ARG A 16 9.12 5.57 -0.93
N VAL A 17 9.25 6.72 -1.60
CA VAL A 17 8.11 7.57 -2.01
C VAL A 17 7.06 6.80 -2.80
N THR A 18 7.45 6.03 -3.83
CA THR A 18 6.49 5.26 -4.65
C THR A 18 5.75 4.20 -3.83
N ALA A 19 6.45 3.50 -2.93
CA ALA A 19 5.82 2.51 -2.05
C ALA A 19 4.89 3.18 -1.02
N GLY A 20 5.20 4.40 -0.58
CA GLY A 20 4.32 5.18 0.28
C GLY A 20 3.03 5.61 -0.42
N ILE A 21 3.11 5.95 -1.71
CA ILE A 21 1.93 6.26 -2.53
C ILE A 21 1.00 5.04 -2.63
N ASP A 22 1.57 3.86 -2.94
CA ASP A 22 0.80 2.61 -3.00
C ASP A 22 0.18 2.26 -1.63
N GLN A 23 0.92 2.48 -0.53
CA GLN A 23 0.44 2.28 0.84
C GLN A 23 -0.73 3.21 1.18
N CYS A 24 -0.66 4.49 0.82
CA CYS A 24 -1.76 5.43 1.04
C CYS A 24 -3.03 5.02 0.27
N LEU A 25 -2.89 4.57 -0.98
CA LEU A 25 -4.04 4.10 -1.75
C LEU A 25 -4.66 2.84 -1.12
N ALA A 26 -3.84 1.93 -0.60
CA ALA A 26 -4.31 0.75 0.14
C ALA A 26 -5.05 1.12 1.43
N LEU A 27 -4.60 2.16 2.15
CA LEU A 27 -5.30 2.69 3.33
C LEU A 27 -6.66 3.31 2.95
N VAL A 28 -6.70 4.11 1.87
CA VAL A 28 -7.97 4.66 1.36
C VAL A 28 -8.93 3.56 0.93
N GLU A 29 -8.43 2.49 0.31
CA GLU A 29 -9.27 1.33 -0.04
C GLU A 29 -9.82 0.62 1.19
N ALA A 30 -9.01 0.47 2.25
CA ALA A 30 -9.41 -0.16 3.49
C ALA A 30 -10.44 0.67 4.29
N ASP A 31 -10.28 1.99 4.31
CA ASP A 31 -11.11 2.90 5.11
C ASP A 31 -12.40 3.34 4.39
N CYS A 32 -12.35 3.52 3.07
CA CYS A 32 -13.46 4.05 2.29
C CYS A 32 -14.13 2.99 1.43
N VAL A 33 -13.39 2.41 0.47
CA VAL A 33 -13.71 1.29 -0.45
C VAL A 33 -12.86 1.39 -1.74
N ALA A 34 -12.71 0.31 -2.50
CA ALA A 34 -11.91 0.26 -3.74
C ALA A 34 -12.22 1.37 -4.79
N PRO A 35 -13.48 1.75 -5.07
CA PRO A 35 -13.77 2.85 -6.00
C PRO A 35 -13.19 4.20 -5.58
N ALA A 36 -13.09 4.46 -4.27
CA ALA A 36 -12.53 5.70 -3.76
C ALA A 36 -11.02 5.76 -4.01
N ALA A 37 -10.29 4.68 -3.75
CA ALA A 37 -8.86 4.57 -4.06
C ALA A 37 -8.59 4.72 -5.56
N LEU A 38 -9.42 4.12 -6.41
CA LEU A 38 -9.32 4.28 -7.87
C LEU A 38 -9.52 5.74 -8.31
N SER A 39 -10.48 6.46 -7.72
CA SER A 39 -10.69 7.87 -8.03
C SER A 39 -9.46 8.70 -7.66
N VAL A 40 -8.94 8.54 -6.45
CA VAL A 40 -7.73 9.24 -5.98
C VAL A 40 -6.53 8.95 -6.87
N ALA A 41 -6.31 7.68 -7.24
CA ALA A 41 -5.21 7.32 -8.14
C ALA A 41 -5.34 8.00 -9.51
N ARG A 42 -6.56 8.08 -10.06
CA ARG A 42 -6.83 8.74 -11.35
C ARG A 42 -6.61 10.25 -11.27
N ASP A 43 -7.06 10.89 -10.21
CA ASP A 43 -6.90 12.34 -10.01
C ASP A 43 -5.41 12.72 -9.89
N LEU A 44 -4.58 11.82 -9.36
CA LEU A 44 -3.14 11.98 -9.25
C LEU A 44 -2.36 11.50 -10.48
N GLY A 45 -3.03 10.97 -11.52
CA GLY A 45 -2.39 10.43 -12.71
C GLY A 45 -1.55 9.16 -12.46
N LEU A 46 -1.86 8.41 -11.40
CA LEU A 46 -1.15 7.20 -10.99
C LEU A 46 -1.72 5.95 -11.69
N PHE A 47 -0.84 5.03 -12.06
CA PHE A 47 -1.23 3.70 -12.50
C PHE A 47 -1.38 2.77 -11.29
N MET A 48 -2.60 2.31 -11.00
CA MET A 48 -2.79 1.31 -9.95
C MET A 48 -2.26 -0.05 -10.40
N ARG A 49 -1.43 -0.66 -9.54
CA ARG A 49 -0.91 -2.00 -9.76
C ARG A 49 -1.91 -3.02 -9.22
N SER A 50 -2.25 -4.03 -10.03
CA SER A 50 -3.12 -5.13 -9.59
C SER A 50 -2.46 -5.87 -8.41
N PRO A 51 -3.19 -6.24 -7.32
CA PRO A 51 -2.62 -6.71 -6.05
C PRO A 51 -1.98 -8.11 -6.10
N ARG A 52 -1.68 -8.64 -7.30
CA ARG A 52 -1.03 -9.94 -7.47
C ARG A 52 0.48 -9.84 -7.20
N GLY A 53 0.85 -9.80 -5.92
CA GLY A 53 2.24 -9.83 -5.48
C GLY A 53 2.50 -9.60 -3.99
N GLN A 54 1.47 -9.46 -3.13
CA GLN A 54 1.65 -9.38 -1.67
C GLN A 54 1.92 -10.75 -1.05
N ALA A 55 3.06 -11.34 -1.39
CA ALA A 55 3.62 -12.43 -0.63
C ALA A 55 5.09 -12.16 -0.38
N GLN A 56 5.40 -11.51 0.74
CA GLN A 56 6.46 -12.01 1.60
C GLN A 56 6.29 -11.51 3.04
N PHE A 57 5.81 -12.44 3.85
CA PHE A 57 5.73 -12.46 5.28
C PHE A 57 6.99 -11.86 5.93
N SER A 58 6.81 -10.84 6.77
CA SER A 58 7.79 -10.57 7.82
C SER A 58 7.62 -11.67 8.87
N VAL A 59 8.50 -12.67 8.85
CA VAL A 59 8.70 -13.55 10.00
C VAL A 59 9.08 -12.66 11.16
N GLY A 60 8.22 -12.63 12.18
CA GLY A 60 8.52 -11.99 13.46
C GLY A 60 9.82 -12.56 14.00
N LEU A 61 10.73 -11.68 14.38
CA LEU A 61 11.92 -12.04 15.13
C LEU A 61 11.46 -12.54 16.50
N ASP A 62 11.42 -13.86 16.67
CA ASP A 62 11.35 -14.49 17.99
C ASP A 62 12.72 -14.35 18.66
N ILE A 63 12.71 -13.86 19.90
CA ILE A 63 13.88 -13.60 20.74
C ILE A 63 14.52 -14.89 21.27
#